data_AF-T0IAC3-F1
#
_entry.id   AF-T0IAC3-F1
#
_cell.length_a   1.000
_cell.length_b   1.000
_cell.length_c   1.000
_cell.angle_alpha   90.00
_cell.angle_beta   90.00
_cell.angle_gamma   90.00
#
_symmetry.space_group_name_H-M   'P 1'
#
loop_
_entity.id
_entity.type
_entity.pdbx_description
1 polymer ?
#
loop_
_entity_poly.entity_id
_entity_poly.type
_entity_poly.pdbx_seq_one_letter_code
_entity_poly.pdbx_strand_id
1 'polypeptide(L)' 'MFALYEKHGQPLEIILKHYIEVRFLNPKQRPYKTENFYAVLIRQDKLDKEVKHIVERRKTISPKANKGRKAEN' A
#
# COMPACT_ATOMS: atom_id res chain seq x y z
N MET A 1 21.10 -43.39 6.38
CA MET A 1 20.34 -43.20 5.13
C MET A 1 18.86 -43.16 5.48
N PHE A 2 18.18 -42.04 5.21
CA PHE A 2 16.75 -41.86 5.49
C PHE A 2 15.94 -42.81 4.59
N ALA A 3 15.64 -44.00 5.11
CA ALA A 3 14.94 -45.00 4.34
C ALA A 3 13.46 -44.65 4.21
N LEU A 4 13.10 -44.18 3.02
CA LEU A 4 12.00 -44.72 2.22
C LEU A 4 10.56 -44.55 2.74
N TYR A 5 10.21 -43.41 3.35
CA TYR A 5 8.79 -43.03 3.36
C TYR A 5 8.42 -42.54 1.96
N GLU A 6 7.99 -43.48 1.13
CA GLU A 6 7.40 -43.21 -0.16
C GLU A 6 5.88 -43.21 0.00
N LYS A 7 5.29 -42.04 -0.09
CA LYS A 7 3.83 -41.91 -0.07
C LYS A 7 3.35 -41.65 -1.48
N HIS A 8 2.52 -42.53 -2.02
CA HIS A 8 1.93 -42.38 -3.35
C HIS A 8 2.97 -42.21 -4.49
N GLY A 9 4.14 -42.85 -4.38
CA GLY A 9 5.18 -42.75 -5.40
C GLY A 9 6.08 -41.51 -5.28
N GLN A 10 5.95 -40.73 -4.21
CA GLN A 10 6.78 -39.55 -3.96
C GLN A 10 7.71 -39.77 -2.75
N PRO A 11 9.01 -39.45 -2.88
CA PRO A 11 9.95 -39.56 -1.78
C PRO A 11 9.71 -38.44 -0.75
N LEU A 12 10.12 -38.70 0.50
CA LEU A 12 9.88 -37.83 1.64
C LEU A 12 10.44 -36.41 1.46
N GLU A 13 11.58 -36.28 0.80
CA GLU A 13 12.26 -35.02 0.54
C GLU A 13 11.38 -34.07 -0.27
N ILE A 14 10.62 -34.61 -1.24
CA ILE A 14 9.72 -33.83 -2.09
C ILE A 14 8.52 -33.33 -1.29
N ILE A 15 7.93 -34.21 -0.48
CA ILE A 15 6.80 -33.86 0.40
C ILE A 15 7.23 -32.79 1.41
N LEU A 16 8.40 -32.96 2.02
CA LEU A 16 8.93 -32.03 3.00
C LEU A 16 9.26 -30.67 2.37
N LYS A 17 9.84 -30.66 1.16
CA LYS A 17 10.08 -29.43 0.38
C LYS A 17 8.78 -28.65 0.17
N HIS A 18 7.73 -29.31 -0.32
CA HIS A 18 6.43 -28.66 -0.51
C HIS A 18 5.84 -28.15 0.81
N TYR A 19 5.98 -28.92 1.88
CA TYR A 19 5.52 -28.50 3.20
C TYR A 19 6.24 -27.24 3.70
N ILE A 20 7.57 -27.19 3.57
CA ILE A 20 8.36 -26.03 3.98
C ILE A 20 8.01 -24.81 3.12
N GLU A 21 7.88 -24.99 1.81
CA GLU A 21 7.51 -23.94 0.88
C GLU A 21 6.16 -23.31 1.22
N VAL A 22 5.13 -24.11 1.49
CA VAL A 22 3.78 -23.59 1.81
C VAL A 22 3.71 -22.98 3.21
N ARG A 23 4.43 -23.54 4.18
CA ARG A 23 4.30 -23.15 5.60
C ARG A 23 5.18 -21.98 6.00
N PHE A 24 6.38 -21.88 5.43
CA PHE A 24 7.41 -20.93 5.89
C PHE A 24 7.89 -19.97 4.81
N LEU A 25 8.13 -20.45 3.57
CA LEU A 25 8.73 -19.62 2.52
C LEU A 25 7.72 -18.72 1.81
N ASN A 26 6.56 -19.28 1.44
CA ASN A 26 5.53 -18.53 0.75
C ASN A 26 4.69 -17.69 1.73
N PRO A 27 4.31 -16.46 1.34
CA PRO A 27 3.45 -15.62 2.16
C PRO A 27 2.08 -16.29 2.32
N LYS A 28 1.62 -16.43 3.58
CA LYS A 28 0.32 -17.04 3.90
C LYS A 28 -0.85 -16.31 3.25
N GLN A 29 -0.75 -14.98 3.19
CA GLN A 29 -1.69 -14.16 2.46
C GLN A 29 -1.17 -13.98 1.04
N ARG A 30 -1.88 -14.53 0.05
CA ARG A 30 -1.62 -14.26 -1.37
C ARG A 30 -1.78 -12.74 -1.56
N PRO A 31 -0.70 -11.97 -1.81
CA PRO A 31 -0.84 -10.54 -1.97
C PRO A 31 -1.42 -10.30 -3.38
N TYR A 32 -2.74 -10.19 -3.48
CA TYR A 32 -3.39 -9.73 -4.71
C TYR A 32 -3.11 -8.24 -4.88
N LYS A 33 -1.88 -7.92 -5.30
CA LYS A 33 -1.51 -6.58 -5.72
C LYS A 33 -1.85 -6.47 -7.19
N THR A 34 -2.89 -5.71 -7.49
CA THR A 34 -3.23 -5.40 -8.87
C THR A 34 -2.80 -3.97 -9.18
N GLU A 35 -2.07 -3.80 -10.27
CA GLU A 35 -1.79 -2.46 -10.84
C GLU A 35 -3.04 -1.97 -11.57
N ASN A 36 -4.09 -1.65 -10.79
CA ASN A 36 -5.39 -1.26 -11.33
C ASN A 36 -5.40 0.20 -11.81
N PHE A 37 -6.13 0.47 -12.90
CA PHE A 37 -6.42 1.82 -13.38
C PHE A 37 -7.01 2.73 -12.27
N TYR A 38 -7.91 2.17 -11.45
CA TYR A 38 -8.49 2.90 -10.32
C TYR A 38 -7.47 3.35 -9.27
N ALA A 39 -6.36 2.64 -9.09
CA ALA A 39 -5.32 3.05 -8.15
C ALA A 39 -4.68 4.39 -8.58
N VAL A 40 -4.57 4.65 -9.88
CA VAL A 40 -4.08 5.93 -10.42
C VAL A 40 -5.10 7.03 -10.16
N LEU A 41 -6.40 6.78 -10.42
CA LEU A 41 -7.46 7.75 -10.14
C LEU A 41 -7.52 8.16 -8.67
N ILE A 42 -7.38 7.20 -7.74
CA ILE A 42 -7.36 7.48 -6.30
C ILE A 42 -6.16 8.36 -5.92
N ARG A 43 -4.99 8.13 -6.52
CA ARG A 43 -3.80 8.97 -6.29
C ARG A 43 -4.03 10.39 -6.80
N GLN A 44 -4.62 10.54 -7.99
CA GLN A 44 -4.94 11.84 -8.56
C GLN A 44 -5.93 12.61 -7.68
N ASP A 45 -7.02 11.98 -7.23
CA ASP A 45 -8.01 12.60 -6.35
C ASP A 45 -7.41 13.07 -5.01
N LYS A 46 -6.50 12.29 -4.42
CA LYS A 46 -5.79 12.69 -3.19
C LYS A 46 -4.93 13.95 -3.42
N LEU A 47 -4.16 13.96 -4.50
CA LEU A 47 -3.32 15.11 -4.87
C LEU A 47 -4.18 16.36 -5.10
N ASP A 48 -5.29 16.22 -5.82
CA ASP A 48 -6.19 17.35 -6.10
C ASP A 48 -6.81 17.93 -4.82
N LYS A 49 -7.17 17.06 -3.86
CA LYS A 49 -7.68 17.48 -2.54
C LYS A 49 -6.61 18.22 -1.73
N GLU A 50 -5.38 17.71 -1.71
CA GLU A 50 -4.26 18.35 -1.02
C GLU A 50 -3.97 19.74 -1.60
N VAL A 51 -3.94 19.87 -2.93
CA VAL A 51 -3.74 21.15 -3.62
C VAL A 51 -4.87 22.12 -3.28
N LYS A 52 -6.14 21.69 -3.35
CA LYS A 52 -7.29 22.53 -2.99
C LYS A 52 -7.17 23.06 -1.57
N HIS A 53 -6.85 22.19 -0.61
CA HIS A 53 -6.69 22.58 0.79
C HIS A 53 -5.56 23.59 1.01
N ILE A 54 -4.42 23.43 0.31
CA ILE A 54 -3.31 24.40 0.35
C ILE A 54 -3.75 25.76 -0.23
N VAL A 55 -4.46 25.74 -1.36
CA VAL A 55 -4.94 26.97 -2.02
C VAL A 55 -5.95 27.70 -1.15
N GLU A 56 -6.91 26.99 -0.56
CA GLU A 56 -7.90 27.55 0.38
C GLU A 56 -7.21 28.12 1.63
N ARG A 57 -6.28 27.37 2.23
CA ARG A 57 -5.46 27.86 3.35
C ARG A 57 -4.72 29.15 2.96
N ARG A 58 -4.08 29.19 1.79
CA ARG A 58 -3.39 30.40 1.30
C ARG A 58 -4.35 31.56 1.08
N LYS A 59 -5.52 31.31 0.50
CA LYS A 59 -6.60 32.30 0.28
C LYS A 59 -7.21 32.83 1.57
N THR A 60 -7.21 32.09 2.67
CA THR A 60 -7.70 32.59 3.96
C THR A 60 -6.65 33.40 4.72
N ILE A 61 -5.37 33.09 4.53
CA ILE A 61 -4.25 33.81 5.14
C ILE A 61 -4.04 35.19 4.50
N SER A 62 -4.12 35.30 3.16
CA SER A 62 -3.88 36.56 2.45
C SER A 62 -4.84 37.72 2.80
N PRO A 63 -6.18 37.55 2.92
CA PRO A 63 -7.09 38.63 3.32
C PRO A 63 -7.01 38.94 4.81
N LYS A 64 -6.72 37.95 5.69
CA LYS A 64 -6.53 38.21 7.14
C LYS A 64 -5.30 39.07 7.39
N ALA A 65 -4.19 38.84 6.68
CA ALA A 65 -2.96 39.62 6.82
C ALA A 65 -3.11 41.10 6.37
N ASN A 66 -4.03 41.39 5.44
CA ASN A 66 -4.33 42.75 4.99
C ASN A 66 -5.36 43.48 5.88
N LYS A 67 -6.25 42.76 6.57
CA LYS A 67 -7.27 43.36 7.44
C LYS A 67 -6.68 43.98 8.72
N GLY A 68 -5.63 43.37 9.29
CA GLY A 68 -4.92 43.93 10.46
C GLY A 68 -4.21 45.26 10.16
N ARG A 69 -3.68 45.42 8.94
CA ARG A 69 -2.96 46.64 8.53
C ARG A 69 -3.85 47.85 8.23
N LYS A 70 -5.17 47.66 8.10
CA LYS A 70 -6.14 48.74 7.81
C LYS A 70 -6.85 49.30 9.04
N ALA A 71 -6.65 48.70 10.22
CA ALA A 71 -7.28 49.13 11.48
C ALA A 71 -6.46 50.18 12.26
N GLU A 72 -5.30 50.58 11.75
CA GLU A 72 -4.35 51.50 12.41
C GLU A 72 -4.23 52.89 11.72
N ASN A 73 -5.20 53.29 10.87
CA ASN A 73 -5.35 54.66 10.38
C ASN A 73 -6.72 55.22 10.73
#